data_AF-A0A3L7UW74-F1
#
_entry.id   AF-A0A3L7UW74-F1
#
_cell.length_a   1.000
_cell.length_b   1.000
_cell.length_c   1.000
_cell.angle_alpha   90.00
_cell.angle_beta   90.00
_cell.angle_gamma   90.00
#
_symmetry.space_group_name_H-M   'P 1'
#
loop_
_entity.id
_entity.type
_entity.pdbx_description
1 polymer ?
#
loop_
_entity_poly.entity_id
_entity_poly.type
_entity_poly.pdbx_seq_one_letter_code
_entity_poly.pdbx_strand_id
1 'polypeptide(L)'
;MISPVVVPNGAWVQFDGSNFNDRLTLDESWVFFTGSLWFDGNGGNDKFDARAVNLDVWFNGGDGNDTFLGGSGNDTVDGGAGNDSLCGGDGDDLLGGGDGNDKLKGDAGDDVLDGGDGNDNLQGLNGDDSIRGGNGNDKLNGGIGDDVLSGSSGNDLLQGGLGIDWLLGDGGNDVLKGGAGTDFINPGSPDIGTDKVSDKSRVIDTTSTFDFDALIA
;
A
#
# COMPACT_ATOMS: atom_id res chain seq x y z
N MET A 1 -13.69 31.44 18.05
CA MET A 1 -14.07 30.11 18.58
C MET A 1 -14.93 29.47 17.53
N ILE A 2 -14.40 28.47 16.83
CA ILE A 2 -15.16 27.68 15.85
C ILE A 2 -15.78 26.53 16.66
N SER A 3 -17.10 26.35 16.56
CA SER A 3 -17.80 25.29 17.31
C SER A 3 -17.41 23.91 16.78
N PRO A 4 -17.42 22.87 17.63
CA PRO A 4 -17.20 21.49 17.19
C PRO A 4 -18.24 21.10 16.13
N VAL A 5 -17.77 20.46 15.07
CA VAL A 5 -18.59 19.94 13.98
C VAL A 5 -19.02 18.53 14.37
N VAL A 6 -20.31 18.33 14.64
CA VAL A 6 -20.89 17.00 14.92
C VAL A 6 -21.42 16.47 13.59
N VAL A 7 -20.79 15.41 13.07
CA VAL A 7 -21.22 14.75 11.84
C VAL A 7 -21.92 13.44 12.21
N PRO A 8 -23.17 13.22 11.78
CA PRO A 8 -23.90 11.99 12.07
C PRO A 8 -23.14 10.75 11.59
N ASN A 9 -23.32 9.63 12.29
CA ASN A 9 -22.85 8.33 11.82
C ASN A 9 -23.39 8.05 10.40
N GLY A 10 -22.49 7.72 9.46
CA GLY A 10 -22.78 7.53 8.04
C GLY A 10 -22.82 8.80 7.17
N ALA A 11 -22.44 9.98 7.69
CA ALA A 11 -22.27 11.19 6.89
C ALA A 11 -20.79 11.50 6.64
N TRP A 12 -20.48 11.94 5.43
CA TRP A 12 -19.13 12.31 5.00
C TRP A 12 -18.83 13.77 5.32
N VAL A 13 -17.60 14.06 5.73
CA VAL A 13 -17.03 15.41 5.67
C VAL A 13 -16.04 15.44 4.53
N GLN A 14 -16.27 16.31 3.55
CA GLN A 14 -15.36 16.51 2.44
C GLN A 14 -14.52 17.76 2.69
N PHE A 15 -13.20 17.60 2.63
CA PHE A 15 -12.26 18.69 2.46
C PHE A 15 -11.79 18.67 1.00
N ASP A 16 -12.21 19.67 0.25
CA ASP A 16 -11.75 19.92 -1.11
C ASP A 16 -10.54 20.85 -1.03
N GLY A 17 -9.38 20.30 -1.39
CA GLY A 17 -8.11 20.99 -1.50
C GLY A 17 -8.10 22.00 -2.64
N SER A 18 -6.95 22.60 -2.85
CA SER A 18 -6.68 23.56 -3.90
C SER A 18 -5.54 23.04 -4.77
N ASN A 19 -5.20 23.72 -5.87
CA ASN A 19 -4.02 23.35 -6.67
C ASN A 19 -2.70 23.82 -6.00
N PHE A 20 -2.63 23.86 -4.68
CA PHE A 20 -1.48 24.27 -3.89
C PHE A 20 -1.32 23.34 -2.68
N ASN A 21 -0.08 23.25 -2.16
CA ASN A 21 0.26 22.48 -0.97
C ASN A 21 -0.65 22.73 0.23
N ASP A 22 -1.58 21.81 0.47
CA ASP A 22 -2.57 21.81 1.52
C ASP A 22 -2.12 20.96 2.72
N ARG A 23 -2.60 21.33 3.91
CA ARG A 23 -2.25 20.61 5.14
C ARG A 23 -3.43 20.49 6.10
N LEU A 24 -3.77 19.27 6.45
CA LEU A 24 -4.74 18.93 7.48
C LEU A 24 -4.08 18.04 8.54
N THR A 25 -4.28 18.37 9.80
CA THR A 25 -3.82 17.57 10.94
C THR A 25 -4.98 17.50 11.92
N LEU A 26 -5.39 16.28 12.25
CA LEU A 26 -6.46 16.02 13.21
C LEU A 26 -5.87 15.86 14.61
N ASP A 27 -6.64 16.21 15.63
CA ASP A 27 -6.29 15.93 17.03
C ASP A 27 -7.51 15.45 17.83
N GLU A 28 -7.25 14.71 18.92
CA GLU A 28 -8.28 14.17 19.82
C GLU A 28 -9.10 15.26 20.54
N SER A 29 -8.63 16.50 20.57
CA SER A 29 -9.27 17.61 21.30
C SER A 29 -10.44 18.23 20.53
N TRP A 30 -10.53 17.97 19.21
CA TRP A 30 -11.50 18.61 18.32
C TRP A 30 -12.36 17.63 17.51
N VAL A 31 -12.20 16.33 17.69
CA VAL A 31 -12.77 15.29 16.82
C VAL A 31 -13.69 14.37 17.63
N PHE A 32 -15.01 14.63 17.55
CA PHE A 32 -16.05 13.65 17.92
C PHE A 32 -16.72 13.15 16.63
N PHE A 33 -15.94 12.47 15.81
CA PHE A 33 -16.42 11.88 14.56
C PHE A 33 -16.68 10.40 14.81
N THR A 34 -17.78 9.88 14.27
CA THR A 34 -18.13 8.45 14.33
C THR A 34 -18.45 7.93 12.92
N GLY A 35 -17.94 8.60 11.89
CA GLY A 35 -18.16 8.29 10.49
C GLY A 35 -16.90 8.60 9.69
N SER A 36 -16.95 8.40 8.38
CA SER A 36 -15.77 8.49 7.51
C SER A 36 -15.44 9.92 7.06
N LEU A 37 -14.16 10.16 6.79
CA LEU A 37 -13.62 11.44 6.37
C LEU A 37 -13.14 11.36 4.91
N TRP A 38 -13.39 12.39 4.10
CA TRP A 38 -12.85 12.48 2.74
C TRP A 38 -11.95 13.71 2.64
N PHE A 39 -10.70 13.52 2.23
CA PHE A 39 -9.80 14.58 1.76
C PHE A 39 -9.47 14.42 0.26
N ASP A 40 -9.61 15.50 -0.51
CA ASP A 40 -9.26 15.56 -1.93
C ASP A 40 -8.21 16.65 -2.12
N GLY A 41 -6.95 16.29 -2.39
CA GLY A 41 -5.81 17.20 -2.48
C GLY A 41 -5.79 18.04 -3.75
N ASN A 42 -6.34 17.51 -4.85
CA ASN A 42 -6.26 18.07 -6.20
C ASN A 42 -4.82 18.18 -6.73
N GLY A 43 -4.05 19.19 -6.33
CA GLY A 43 -2.69 19.33 -6.83
C GLY A 43 -1.78 20.15 -5.93
N GLY A 44 -0.47 19.94 -6.03
CA GLY A 44 0.49 20.44 -5.05
C GLY A 44 0.96 19.32 -4.12
N ASN A 45 1.90 19.63 -3.23
CA ASN A 45 2.41 18.64 -2.29
C ASN A 45 1.63 18.75 -0.97
N ASP A 46 0.70 17.84 -0.76
CA ASP A 46 -0.28 17.87 0.31
C ASP A 46 0.11 16.98 1.47
N LYS A 47 -0.44 17.32 2.64
CA LYS A 47 -0.18 16.58 3.87
C LYS A 47 -1.41 16.37 4.72
N PHE A 48 -1.73 15.12 4.96
CA PHE A 48 -2.78 14.67 5.85
C PHE A 48 -2.21 13.83 7.01
N ASP A 49 -2.63 14.14 8.25
CA ASP A 49 -2.19 13.44 9.47
C ASP A 49 -3.40 13.17 10.38
N ALA A 50 -3.86 11.93 10.40
CA ALA A 50 -4.98 11.41 11.18
C ALA A 50 -4.57 10.46 12.32
N ARG A 51 -3.27 10.34 12.64
CA ARG A 51 -2.76 9.44 13.70
C ARG A 51 -3.34 9.65 15.10
N ALA A 52 -3.97 10.80 15.34
CA ALA A 52 -4.59 11.13 16.62
C ALA A 52 -6.08 10.76 16.66
N VAL A 53 -6.62 10.08 15.65
CA VAL A 53 -8.05 9.74 15.58
C VAL A 53 -8.22 8.28 15.17
N ASN A 54 -9.37 7.71 15.50
CA ASN A 54 -9.77 6.38 15.06
C ASN A 54 -10.96 6.57 14.10
N LEU A 55 -10.65 6.87 12.84
CA LEU A 55 -11.60 7.10 11.76
C LEU A 55 -11.10 6.40 10.52
N ASP A 56 -12.03 5.86 9.74
CA ASP A 56 -11.78 5.46 8.37
C ASP A 56 -11.69 6.72 7.49
N VAL A 57 -10.57 6.88 6.79
CA VAL A 57 -10.27 8.02 5.94
C VAL A 57 -10.20 7.61 4.48
N TRP A 58 -10.90 8.36 3.64
CA TRP A 58 -10.70 8.39 2.21
C TRP A 58 -9.77 9.56 1.85
N PHE A 59 -8.61 9.28 1.30
CA PHE A 59 -7.65 10.29 0.85
C PHE A 59 -7.39 10.15 -0.65
N ASN A 60 -7.47 11.26 -1.37
CA ASN A 60 -6.99 11.41 -2.74
C ASN A 60 -5.94 12.52 -2.74
N GLY A 61 -4.69 12.21 -3.10
CA GLY A 61 -3.58 13.18 -3.14
C GLY A 61 -3.65 14.06 -4.39
N GLY A 62 -3.78 13.44 -5.55
CA GLY A 62 -3.87 14.15 -6.83
C GLY A 62 -2.48 14.40 -7.43
N ASP A 63 -2.22 15.58 -7.99
CA ASP A 63 -0.90 15.90 -8.53
C ASP A 63 0.06 16.33 -7.41
N GLY A 64 1.26 15.76 -7.29
CA GLY A 64 2.32 16.25 -6.40
C GLY A 64 2.95 15.17 -5.56
N ASN A 65 3.84 15.56 -4.65
CA ASN A 65 4.44 14.61 -3.71
C ASN A 65 3.72 14.73 -2.37
N ASP A 66 2.83 13.80 -2.10
CA ASP A 66 1.89 13.86 -0.99
C ASP A 66 2.34 13.03 0.20
N THR A 67 1.73 13.32 1.35
CA THR A 67 2.00 12.59 2.60
C THR A 67 0.72 12.30 3.33
N PHE A 68 0.45 11.01 3.55
CA PHE A 68 -0.68 10.53 4.33
C PHE A 68 -0.20 9.73 5.55
N LEU A 69 -0.85 9.95 6.69
CA LEU A 69 -0.65 9.18 7.94
C LEU A 69 -2.03 8.87 8.53
N GLY A 70 -2.49 7.63 8.39
CA GLY A 70 -3.89 7.23 8.59
C GLY A 70 -4.34 7.07 10.03
N GLY A 71 -3.61 6.28 10.84
CA GLY A 71 -3.88 6.18 12.27
C GLY A 71 -4.29 4.78 12.67
N SER A 72 -5.51 4.58 13.17
CA SER A 72 -5.98 3.27 13.65
C SER A 72 -7.30 2.80 12.99
N GLY A 73 -7.76 3.49 11.93
CA GLY A 73 -8.98 3.16 11.19
C GLY A 73 -8.65 2.41 9.90
N ASN A 74 -9.67 1.89 9.21
CA ASN A 74 -9.46 1.22 7.93
C ASN A 74 -9.52 2.26 6.81
N ASP A 75 -8.36 2.65 6.31
CA ASP A 75 -8.20 3.78 5.40
C ASP A 75 -8.19 3.35 3.92
N THR A 76 -8.60 4.26 3.05
CA THR A 76 -8.52 4.11 1.59
C THR A 76 -7.82 5.32 1.01
N VAL A 77 -6.67 5.09 0.39
CA VAL A 77 -5.73 6.14 0.01
C VAL A 77 -5.31 5.96 -1.44
N ASP A 78 -5.44 7.03 -2.23
CA ASP A 78 -4.90 7.16 -3.58
C ASP A 78 -3.90 8.32 -3.56
N GLY A 79 -2.61 8.02 -3.80
CA GLY A 79 -1.52 9.01 -3.85
C GLY A 79 -1.65 9.92 -5.08
N GLY A 80 -1.93 9.34 -6.24
CA GLY A 80 -2.13 10.06 -7.48
C GLY A 80 -0.83 10.13 -8.28
N ALA A 81 -0.33 11.33 -8.56
CA ALA A 81 0.82 11.54 -9.43
C ALA A 81 1.95 12.28 -8.72
N GLY A 82 3.04 11.61 -8.42
CA GLY A 82 4.28 12.17 -7.90
C GLY A 82 4.98 11.14 -7.03
N ASN A 83 5.81 11.57 -6.08
CA ASN A 83 6.53 10.62 -5.22
C ASN A 83 5.97 10.73 -3.82
N ASP A 84 5.04 9.84 -3.50
CA ASP A 84 4.19 9.90 -2.34
C ASP A 84 4.76 9.11 -1.17
N SER A 85 4.30 9.50 0.02
CA SER A 85 4.66 8.82 1.27
C SER A 85 3.39 8.53 2.05
N LEU A 86 2.90 7.31 1.92
CA LEU A 86 1.62 6.85 2.46
C LEU A 86 1.86 5.84 3.59
N CYS A 87 1.17 6.05 4.71
CA CYS A 87 1.20 5.15 5.87
C CYS A 87 -0.23 4.94 6.35
N GLY A 88 -0.73 3.72 6.27
CA GLY A 88 -2.07 3.32 6.74
C GLY A 88 -2.16 3.41 8.26
N GLY A 89 -1.39 2.56 8.96
CA GLY A 89 -1.28 2.59 10.41
C GLY A 89 -1.79 1.29 11.00
N ASP A 90 -2.62 1.35 12.03
CA ASP A 90 -3.39 0.17 12.44
C ASP A 90 -4.70 0.15 11.64
N GLY A 91 -5.24 -1.04 11.37
CA GLY A 91 -6.47 -1.21 10.57
C GLY A 91 -6.17 -2.00 9.31
N ASP A 92 -7.21 -2.45 8.62
CA ASP A 92 -7.04 -3.09 7.31
C ASP A 92 -7.15 -1.99 6.24
N ASP A 93 -6.01 -1.61 5.66
CA ASP A 93 -5.87 -0.43 4.80
C ASP A 93 -5.79 -0.78 3.31
N LEU A 94 -6.26 0.13 2.45
CA LEU A 94 -6.09 0.10 1.00
C LEU A 94 -5.26 1.30 0.56
N LEU A 95 -4.02 1.07 0.11
CA LEU A 95 -3.07 2.11 -0.29
C LEU A 95 -2.66 1.95 -1.77
N GLY A 96 -2.93 2.97 -2.59
CA GLY A 96 -2.41 3.10 -3.95
C GLY A 96 -1.41 4.25 -4.06
N GLY A 97 -0.23 4.00 -4.62
CA GLY A 97 0.79 5.02 -4.91
C GLY A 97 0.43 5.84 -6.13
N GLY A 98 0.31 5.18 -7.29
CA GLY A 98 -0.09 5.81 -8.54
C GLY A 98 1.10 6.04 -9.45
N ASP A 99 1.26 7.22 -10.05
CA ASP A 99 2.40 7.53 -10.89
C ASP A 99 3.56 8.09 -10.06
N GLY A 100 4.75 7.50 -10.11
CA GLY A 100 6.00 8.03 -9.56
C GLY A 100 6.68 7.06 -8.59
N ASN A 101 7.67 7.49 -7.81
CA ASN A 101 8.43 6.56 -6.95
C ASN A 101 7.96 6.69 -5.50
N ASP A 102 7.09 5.79 -5.10
CA ASP A 102 6.29 5.91 -3.90
C ASP A 102 6.84 5.09 -2.73
N LYS A 103 6.38 5.46 -1.55
CA LYS A 103 6.64 4.73 -0.31
C LYS A 103 5.32 4.46 0.38
N LEU A 104 4.94 3.19 0.41
CA LEU A 104 3.71 2.73 1.04
C LEU A 104 4.07 1.84 2.23
N LYS A 105 3.30 1.99 3.31
CA LYS A 105 3.46 1.24 4.55
C LYS A 105 2.09 0.92 5.13
N GLY A 106 1.77 -0.37 5.22
CA GLY A 106 0.53 -0.89 5.83
C GLY A 106 0.51 -0.67 7.33
N ASP A 107 1.56 -1.17 8.02
CA ASP A 107 1.75 -1.21 9.47
C ASP A 107 1.11 -2.42 10.18
N ALA A 108 -0.15 -2.34 10.61
CA ALA A 108 -0.77 -3.42 11.38
C ALA A 108 -2.21 -3.68 10.94
N GLY A 109 -2.47 -4.87 10.42
CA GLY A 109 -3.76 -5.26 9.85
C GLY A 109 -3.51 -6.00 8.56
N ASP A 110 -4.57 -6.52 7.94
CA ASP A 110 -4.43 -7.22 6.66
C ASP A 110 -4.55 -6.18 5.53
N ASP A 111 -3.42 -5.69 5.02
CA ASP A 111 -3.37 -4.52 4.14
C ASP A 111 -3.29 -4.86 2.65
N VAL A 112 -3.79 -3.95 1.80
CA VAL A 112 -3.65 -4.02 0.34
C VAL A 112 -2.85 -2.82 -0.16
N LEU A 113 -1.67 -3.08 -0.73
CA LEU A 113 -0.76 -2.06 -1.24
C LEU A 113 -0.54 -2.23 -2.75
N ASP A 114 -0.72 -1.18 -3.54
CA ASP A 114 -0.41 -1.12 -4.98
C ASP A 114 0.52 0.07 -5.26
N GLY A 115 1.72 -0.19 -5.79
CA GLY A 115 2.73 0.83 -6.08
C GLY A 115 2.36 1.69 -7.29
N GLY A 116 1.92 1.04 -8.37
CA GLY A 116 1.57 1.71 -9.62
C GLY A 116 2.76 1.82 -10.57
N ASP A 117 3.00 3.01 -11.12
CA ASP A 117 4.05 3.28 -12.11
C ASP A 117 5.29 3.91 -11.44
N GLY A 118 6.39 3.18 -11.26
CA GLY A 118 7.67 3.79 -10.88
C GLY A 118 8.66 2.84 -10.24
N ASN A 119 9.41 3.28 -9.24
CA ASN A 119 10.30 2.38 -8.50
C ASN A 119 9.98 2.51 -7.03
N ASP A 120 9.08 1.67 -6.59
CA ASP A 120 8.36 1.86 -5.34
C ASP A 120 8.97 1.06 -4.21
N ASN A 121 8.61 1.43 -2.99
CA ASN A 121 9.03 0.73 -1.78
C ASN A 121 7.83 0.50 -0.87
N LEU A 122 7.34 -0.74 -0.89
CA LEU A 122 6.11 -1.19 -0.23
C LEU A 122 6.45 -2.10 0.94
N GLN A 123 5.82 -1.85 2.09
CA GLN A 123 5.99 -2.63 3.32
C GLN A 123 4.64 -2.92 3.95
N GLY A 124 4.23 -4.19 4.02
CA GLY A 124 2.99 -4.59 4.71
C GLY A 124 3.13 -4.50 6.23
N LEU A 125 4.14 -5.19 6.75
CA LEU A 125 4.58 -5.29 8.15
C LEU A 125 3.89 -6.35 8.99
N ASN A 126 2.79 -6.07 9.70
CA ASN A 126 2.11 -7.10 10.48
C ASN A 126 0.72 -7.35 9.92
N GLY A 127 0.39 -8.61 9.69
CA GLY A 127 -0.89 -9.03 9.12
C GLY A 127 -0.66 -9.84 7.87
N ASP A 128 -1.73 -10.39 7.31
CA ASP A 128 -1.66 -11.15 6.06
C ASP A 128 -1.85 -10.17 4.90
N ASP A 129 -0.76 -9.66 4.32
CA ASP A 129 -0.77 -8.53 3.40
C ASP A 129 -0.83 -8.94 1.92
N SER A 130 -1.46 -8.11 1.08
CA SER A 130 -1.43 -8.22 -0.38
C SER A 130 -0.72 -7.03 -1.01
N ILE A 131 0.43 -7.27 -1.64
CA ILE A 131 1.34 -6.23 -2.12
C ILE A 131 1.63 -6.41 -3.63
N ARG A 132 1.39 -5.37 -4.42
CA ARG A 132 1.71 -5.31 -5.86
C ARG A 132 2.67 -4.15 -6.14
N GLY A 133 3.80 -4.43 -6.79
CA GLY A 133 4.79 -3.43 -7.20
C GLY A 133 4.27 -2.56 -8.33
N GLY A 134 3.99 -3.19 -9.47
CA GLY A 134 3.42 -2.52 -10.64
C GLY A 134 4.44 -2.43 -11.77
N ASN A 135 4.64 -1.23 -12.31
CA ASN A 135 5.61 -1.00 -13.38
C ASN A 135 6.90 -0.38 -12.83
N GLY A 136 8.00 -1.11 -12.89
CA GLY A 136 9.36 -0.59 -12.76
C GLY A 136 10.23 -1.46 -11.86
N ASN A 137 11.08 -0.91 -10.98
CA ASN A 137 11.97 -1.76 -10.18
C ASN A 137 11.68 -1.57 -8.71
N ASP A 138 10.81 -2.43 -8.20
CA ASP A 138 10.16 -2.24 -6.93
C ASP A 138 10.83 -3.03 -5.80
N LYS A 139 10.55 -2.60 -4.58
CA LYS A 139 10.95 -3.29 -3.36
C LYS A 139 9.73 -3.59 -2.53
N LEU A 140 9.42 -4.87 -2.40
CA LEU A 140 8.27 -5.37 -1.67
C LEU A 140 8.76 -6.16 -0.46
N ASN A 141 8.18 -5.89 0.70
CA ASN A 141 8.40 -6.65 1.91
C ASN A 141 7.06 -6.92 2.59
N GLY A 142 6.65 -8.19 2.67
CA GLY A 142 5.43 -8.64 3.35
C GLY A 142 5.54 -8.36 4.84
N GLY A 143 6.35 -9.13 5.56
CA GLY A 143 6.70 -8.85 6.95
C GLY A 143 6.41 -10.03 7.85
N ILE A 144 5.38 -9.92 8.68
CA ILE A 144 4.89 -10.93 9.61
C ILE A 144 3.47 -11.25 9.21
N GLY A 145 3.23 -12.49 8.79
CA GLY A 145 1.93 -12.95 8.32
C GLY A 145 2.10 -13.83 7.10
N ASP A 146 1.01 -14.40 6.61
CA ASP A 146 1.01 -15.18 5.39
C ASP A 146 0.74 -14.22 4.21
N ASP A 147 1.81 -13.70 3.59
CA ASP A 147 1.71 -12.58 2.64
C ASP A 147 1.59 -13.02 1.17
N VAL A 148 1.09 -12.13 0.31
CA VAL A 148 1.05 -12.29 -1.15
C VAL A 148 1.72 -11.11 -1.82
N LEU A 149 2.80 -11.35 -2.56
CA LEU A 149 3.61 -10.32 -3.23
C LEU A 149 3.67 -10.59 -4.74
N SER A 150 3.40 -9.56 -5.56
CA SER A 150 3.63 -9.56 -7.01
C SER A 150 4.52 -8.39 -7.43
N GLY A 151 5.64 -8.69 -8.09
CA GLY A 151 6.52 -7.67 -8.69
C GLY A 151 5.90 -7.01 -9.92
N SER A 152 5.11 -7.76 -10.69
CA SER A 152 4.52 -7.34 -11.97
C SER A 152 5.57 -7.12 -13.06
N SER A 153 6.03 -5.91 -13.35
CA SER A 153 6.99 -5.70 -14.44
C SER A 153 8.21 -4.91 -14.02
N GLY A 154 9.36 -5.33 -14.54
CA GLY A 154 10.68 -4.77 -14.27
C GLY A 154 11.45 -5.62 -13.26
N ASN A 155 12.54 -5.11 -12.67
CA ASN A 155 13.47 -5.98 -11.91
C ASN A 155 13.29 -5.76 -10.41
N ASP A 156 12.53 -6.66 -9.79
CA ASP A 156 11.98 -6.44 -8.46
C ASP A 156 12.75 -7.17 -7.37
N LEU A 157 12.63 -6.67 -6.15
CA LEU A 157 13.06 -7.35 -4.93
C LEU A 157 11.84 -7.66 -4.08
N LEU A 158 11.50 -8.94 -4.00
CA LEU A 158 10.41 -9.45 -3.18
C LEU A 158 10.97 -10.18 -1.96
N GLN A 159 10.48 -9.81 -0.78
CA GLN A 159 10.76 -10.48 0.48
C GLN A 159 9.44 -10.81 1.19
N GLY A 160 9.13 -12.09 1.38
CA GLY A 160 7.93 -12.54 2.09
C GLY A 160 8.03 -12.18 3.57
N GLY A 161 8.86 -12.90 4.32
CA GLY A 161 9.18 -12.53 5.70
C GLY A 161 9.03 -13.71 6.65
N LEU A 162 8.19 -13.57 7.67
CA LEU A 162 7.79 -14.64 8.58
C LEU A 162 6.38 -15.08 8.21
N GLY A 163 6.16 -16.36 7.93
CA GLY A 163 4.82 -16.86 7.60
C GLY A 163 4.88 -17.90 6.50
N ILE A 164 3.79 -18.05 5.76
CA ILE A 164 3.72 -18.82 4.52
C ILE A 164 3.39 -17.85 3.40
N ASP A 165 4.41 -17.51 2.62
CA ASP A 165 4.27 -16.42 1.65
C ASP A 165 4.07 -16.95 0.22
N TRP A 166 3.37 -16.17 -0.60
CA TRP A 166 3.25 -16.34 -2.04
C TRP A 166 3.96 -15.21 -2.76
N LEU A 167 5.04 -15.53 -3.48
CA LEU A 167 5.82 -14.52 -4.22
C LEU A 167 5.74 -14.79 -5.72
N LEU A 168 5.33 -13.76 -6.47
CA LEU A 168 5.25 -13.74 -7.93
C LEU A 168 6.22 -12.68 -8.47
N GLY A 169 7.28 -13.09 -9.17
CA GLY A 169 8.22 -12.16 -9.82
C GLY A 169 7.61 -11.54 -11.08
N ASP A 170 6.84 -12.35 -11.81
CA ASP A 170 6.19 -12.00 -13.07
C ASP A 170 7.18 -11.67 -14.19
N GLY A 171 7.43 -10.40 -14.50
CA GLY A 171 8.19 -10.02 -15.69
C GLY A 171 9.44 -9.20 -15.41
N GLY A 172 10.61 -9.84 -15.35
CA GLY A 172 11.88 -9.11 -15.37
C GLY A 172 13.03 -9.96 -14.88
N ASN A 173 13.98 -9.39 -14.12
CA ASN A 173 15.05 -10.14 -13.47
C ASN A 173 14.96 -9.93 -11.96
N ASP A 174 14.24 -10.80 -11.31
CA ASP A 174 13.77 -10.56 -9.96
C ASP A 174 14.64 -11.25 -8.92
N VAL A 175 14.58 -10.75 -7.70
CA VAL A 175 15.16 -11.38 -6.52
C VAL A 175 14.05 -11.71 -5.55
N LEU A 176 13.75 -13.00 -5.40
CA LEU A 176 12.67 -13.49 -4.56
C LEU A 176 13.24 -14.19 -3.32
N LYS A 177 12.79 -13.77 -2.15
CA LYS A 177 13.19 -14.33 -0.86
C LYS A 177 11.94 -14.65 -0.06
N GLY A 178 11.60 -15.94 0.07
CA GLY A 178 10.46 -16.38 0.89
C GLY A 178 10.65 -15.96 2.35
N GLY A 179 11.67 -16.51 3.00
CA GLY A 179 12.05 -16.10 4.35
C GLY A 179 11.94 -17.25 5.32
N ALA A 180 11.28 -17.04 6.45
CA ALA A 180 11.00 -18.09 7.41
C ALA A 180 9.59 -18.62 7.16
N GLY A 181 9.49 -19.84 6.63
CA GLY A 181 8.19 -20.29 6.17
C GLY A 181 8.25 -21.52 5.31
N THR A 182 7.08 -21.95 4.83
CA THR A 182 7.00 -22.87 3.69
C THR A 182 6.40 -22.12 2.52
N ASP A 183 7.25 -21.38 1.82
CA ASP A 183 6.77 -20.38 0.87
C ASP A 183 6.55 -20.98 -0.52
N PHE A 184 5.71 -20.30 -1.30
CA PHE A 184 5.41 -20.61 -2.68
C PHE A 184 5.97 -19.51 -3.56
N ILE A 185 6.92 -19.85 -4.41
CA ILE A 185 7.62 -18.88 -5.25
C ILE A 185 7.39 -19.23 -6.72
N ASN A 186 6.84 -18.27 -7.46
CA ASN A 186 6.72 -18.27 -8.90
C ASN A 186 7.57 -17.14 -9.48
N PRO A 187 8.76 -17.45 -10.04
CA PRO A 187 9.60 -16.41 -10.64
C PRO A 187 8.94 -15.73 -11.86
N GLY A 188 8.19 -16.46 -12.69
CA GLY A 188 7.51 -15.91 -13.87
C GLY A 188 7.62 -16.80 -15.12
N SER A 189 6.81 -16.54 -16.16
CA SER A 189 6.87 -17.26 -17.47
C SER A 189 6.29 -16.45 -18.65
N PRO A 190 6.94 -16.40 -19.84
CA PRO A 190 8.29 -16.89 -20.12
C PRO A 190 9.27 -15.86 -19.58
N ASP A 191 9.99 -16.25 -18.55
CA ASP A 191 11.09 -15.52 -17.95
C ASP A 191 12.05 -15.05 -19.07
N ILE A 192 11.94 -13.77 -19.45
CA ILE A 192 12.88 -13.11 -20.36
C ILE A 192 14.13 -12.67 -19.60
N GLY A 193 14.20 -12.93 -18.29
CA GLY A 193 15.27 -12.60 -17.38
C GLY A 193 15.98 -13.81 -16.76
N THR A 194 16.52 -13.60 -15.56
CA THR A 194 17.47 -14.48 -14.86
C THR A 194 17.22 -14.47 -13.37
N ASP A 195 15.97 -14.73 -12.99
CA ASP A 195 15.48 -14.59 -11.62
C ASP A 195 16.31 -15.38 -10.60
N LYS A 196 16.40 -14.81 -9.40
CA LYS A 196 17.17 -15.37 -8.28
C LYS A 196 16.26 -15.65 -7.10
N VAL A 197 16.10 -16.93 -6.80
CA VAL A 197 15.41 -17.39 -5.59
C VAL A 197 16.44 -17.79 -4.54
N SER A 198 16.40 -17.17 -3.35
CA SER A 198 17.41 -17.41 -2.31
C SER A 198 16.95 -18.31 -1.15
N ASP A 199 15.95 -19.16 -1.36
CA ASP A 199 15.33 -19.97 -0.30
C ASP A 199 15.19 -21.47 -0.68
N LYS A 200 15.00 -22.34 0.32
CA LYS A 200 14.60 -23.75 0.18
C LYS A 200 13.07 -23.92 0.09
N SER A 201 12.37 -22.85 -0.24
CA SER A 201 10.92 -22.81 -0.43
C SER A 201 10.47 -23.73 -1.58
N ARG A 202 9.16 -23.98 -1.65
CA ARG A 202 8.59 -24.78 -2.73
C ARG A 202 8.45 -23.90 -3.96
N VAL A 203 9.49 -23.85 -4.78
CA VAL A 203 9.45 -23.18 -6.09
C VAL A 203 8.43 -23.90 -6.97
N ILE A 204 7.36 -23.20 -7.33
CA ILE A 204 6.37 -23.69 -8.28
C ILE A 204 6.76 -23.13 -9.65
N ASP A 205 7.54 -23.91 -10.40
CA ASP A 205 7.80 -23.64 -11.82
C ASP A 205 6.49 -23.83 -12.59
N THR A 206 5.81 -22.73 -12.92
CA THR A 206 4.48 -22.75 -13.51
C THR A 206 4.47 -22.28 -14.95
N THR A 207 4.54 -23.24 -15.88
CA THR A 207 3.86 -23.10 -17.18
C THR A 207 2.32 -23.05 -17.04
N SER A 208 1.78 -22.63 -15.89
CA SER A 208 0.37 -22.60 -15.52
C SER A 208 0.10 -21.36 -14.67
N THR A 209 -0.42 -20.32 -15.32
CA THR A 209 -0.76 -19.01 -14.76
C THR A 209 -1.48 -19.09 -13.39
N PHE A 210 -0.88 -18.50 -12.36
CA PHE A 210 -1.57 -18.13 -11.12
C PHE A 210 -2.27 -16.78 -11.35
N ASP A 211 -3.56 -16.68 -11.01
CA ASP A 211 -4.36 -15.48 -11.23
C ASP A 211 -4.42 -14.70 -9.91
N PHE A 212 -3.62 -13.65 -9.81
CA PHE A 212 -3.50 -12.82 -8.61
C PHE A 212 -4.77 -11.97 -8.37
N ASP A 213 -5.47 -11.55 -9.44
CA ASP A 213 -6.73 -10.79 -9.33
C ASP A 213 -7.86 -11.61 -8.68
N ALA A 214 -7.74 -12.95 -8.67
CA ALA A 214 -8.71 -13.83 -8.01
C ALA A 214 -8.51 -13.93 -6.48
N LEU A 215 -7.40 -13.43 -5.95
CA LEU A 215 -7.06 -13.52 -4.52
C LEU A 215 -7.43 -12.26 -3.73
N ILE A 216 -7.59 -11.11 -4.40
CA ILE A 216 -7.89 -9.79 -3.81
C ILE A 216 -9.40 -9.47 -3.84
N ALA A 217 -10.26 -10.42 -4.22
CA ALA A 217 -11.70 -10.22 -4.44
C ALA A 217 -12.61 -10.68 -3.29
#